data_AF-A0A848YFJ2-F1
#
_entry.id   AF-A0A848YFJ2-F1
#
_cell.length_a   1.000
_cell.length_b   1.000
_cell.length_c   1.000
_cell.angle_alpha   90.00
_cell.angle_beta   90.00
_cell.angle_gamma   90.00
#
_symmetry.space_group_name_H-M   'P 1'
#
loop_
_entity.id
_entity.type
_entity.pdbx_description
1 polymer ?
#
loop_
_entity_poly.entity_id
_entity_poly.type
_entity_poly.pdbx_seq_one_letter_code
_entity_poly.pdbx_strand_id
1 'polypeptide(L)'
;VKANVFNVEPGDQEEWKEAALIRASYYKEPGPAATGLSLTRLPKADAMVRYDVIAMRGTDGSRLPREGVWPTGHWDWPVHLPYRHGLKVGDLIFLGGQVSLTPTGAVIDPGDVPAQTHTSMQNIQKVLQEFGLDFEHLVKVNSFYAGEKGQEDLLKNVSVRAGYYRDPGPVSTGIPFEYLAYKDMLIEIDCIAMV
;
A
#
# COMPACT_ATOMS: atom_id res chain seq x y z
N VAL A 1 -3.91 -10.37 8.22
CA VAL A 1 -4.86 -9.36 7.69
C VAL A 1 -4.13 -8.34 6.84
N LYS A 2 -2.94 -7.88 7.27
CA LYS A 2 -2.07 -6.98 6.52
C LYS A 2 -0.65 -7.56 6.47
N ALA A 3 0.04 -7.40 5.35
CA ALA A 3 1.43 -7.79 5.17
C ALA A 3 2.21 -6.70 4.43
N ASN A 4 3.20 -6.12 5.08
CA ASN A 4 4.14 -5.20 4.46
C ASN A 4 5.44 -5.96 4.21
N VAL A 5 5.90 -5.94 2.97
CA VAL A 5 7.08 -6.69 2.55
C VAL A 5 8.15 -5.72 2.11
N PHE A 6 9.34 -5.88 2.66
CA PHE A 6 10.50 -5.07 2.34
C PHE A 6 11.53 -5.97 1.67
N ASN A 7 11.78 -5.76 0.38
CA ASN A 7 12.74 -6.53 -0.39
C ASN A 7 14.02 -5.73 -0.60
N VAL A 8 15.17 -6.38 -0.55
CA VAL A 8 16.46 -5.81 -0.99
C VAL A 8 16.63 -6.07 -2.48
N GLU A 9 16.33 -5.08 -3.31
CA GLU A 9 16.25 -5.18 -4.78
C GLU A 9 16.25 -3.76 -5.39
N PRO A 10 16.55 -3.57 -6.68
CA PRO A 10 16.78 -2.24 -7.27
C PRO A 10 15.51 -1.42 -7.60
N GLY A 11 14.31 -1.86 -7.18
CA GLY A 11 13.07 -1.14 -7.48
C GLY A 11 12.55 -1.33 -8.91
N ASP A 12 12.70 -2.55 -9.44
CA ASP A 12 12.19 -2.95 -10.75
C ASP A 12 11.18 -4.10 -10.58
N GLN A 13 10.09 -4.05 -11.33
CA GLN A 13 9.03 -5.05 -11.27
C GLN A 13 9.47 -6.46 -11.63
N GLU A 14 10.45 -6.60 -12.53
CA GLU A 14 10.93 -7.91 -12.94
C GLU A 14 11.77 -8.59 -11.84
N GLU A 15 12.35 -7.80 -10.93
CA GLU A 15 13.22 -8.28 -9.85
C GLU A 15 12.41 -8.82 -8.67
N TRP A 16 11.30 -8.17 -8.29
CA TRP A 16 10.53 -8.58 -7.12
C TRP A 16 9.53 -9.70 -7.38
N LYS A 17 9.20 -9.95 -8.65
CA LYS A 17 8.12 -10.85 -9.09
C LYS A 17 8.28 -12.28 -8.62
N GLU A 18 9.47 -12.86 -8.72
CA GLU A 18 9.73 -14.22 -8.27
C GLU A 18 9.51 -14.35 -6.75
N ALA A 19 10.12 -13.44 -5.98
CA ALA A 19 9.96 -13.40 -4.54
C ALA A 19 8.48 -13.22 -4.15
N ALA A 20 7.73 -12.37 -4.85
CA ALA A 20 6.30 -12.17 -4.64
C ALA A 20 5.48 -13.44 -4.90
N LEU A 21 5.75 -14.18 -5.96
CA LEU A 21 5.08 -15.45 -6.26
C LEU A 21 5.37 -16.52 -5.20
N ILE A 22 6.61 -16.62 -4.72
CA ILE A 22 6.97 -17.55 -3.66
C ILE A 22 6.17 -17.25 -2.39
N ARG A 23 6.13 -16.01 -1.90
CA ARG A 23 5.31 -15.69 -0.70
C ARG A 23 3.81 -15.80 -0.96
N ALA A 24 3.34 -15.45 -2.15
CA ALA A 24 1.94 -15.63 -2.53
C ALA A 24 1.48 -17.08 -2.38
N SER A 25 2.35 -18.07 -2.68
CA SER A 25 2.02 -19.49 -2.58
C SER A 25 1.64 -19.97 -1.16
N TYR A 26 1.97 -19.19 -0.12
CA TYR A 26 1.61 -19.50 1.28
C TYR A 26 0.23 -18.97 1.69
N TYR A 27 -0.44 -18.18 0.83
CA TYR A 27 -1.75 -17.60 1.13
C TYR A 27 -2.87 -18.28 0.34
N LYS A 28 -4.00 -18.47 1.01
CA LYS A 28 -5.28 -18.77 0.35
C LYS A 28 -5.97 -17.46 0.01
N GLU A 29 -6.67 -17.43 -1.12
CA GLU A 29 -7.48 -16.28 -1.51
C GLU A 29 -8.80 -16.21 -0.69
N PRO A 30 -9.20 -15.06 -0.15
CA PRO A 30 -8.46 -13.79 -0.14
C PRO A 30 -7.25 -13.84 0.80
N GLY A 31 -6.10 -13.45 0.29
CA GLY A 31 -4.85 -13.21 1.02
C GLY A 31 -4.90 -11.89 1.79
N PRO A 32 -3.80 -11.48 2.43
CA PRO A 32 -3.75 -10.20 3.13
C PRO A 32 -3.87 -9.02 2.15
N ALA A 33 -4.25 -7.85 2.68
CA ALA A 33 -3.88 -6.59 2.05
C ALA A 33 -2.36 -6.43 2.11
N ALA A 34 -1.71 -5.97 1.04
CA ALA A 34 -0.26 -5.97 0.96
C ALA A 34 0.33 -4.63 0.47
N THR A 35 1.52 -4.30 0.98
CA THR A 35 2.37 -3.18 0.53
C THR A 35 3.76 -3.74 0.28
N GLY A 36 4.32 -3.49 -0.91
CA GLY A 36 5.60 -4.03 -1.34
C GLY A 36 6.60 -2.89 -1.52
N LEU A 37 7.63 -2.85 -0.68
CA LEU A 37 8.61 -1.78 -0.67
C LEU A 37 9.99 -2.33 -1.03
N SER A 38 10.72 -1.61 -1.87
CA SER A 38 12.09 -1.96 -2.25
C SER A 38 13.08 -1.15 -1.39
N LEU A 39 14.16 -1.79 -0.95
CA LEU A 39 15.20 -1.24 -0.10
C LEU A 39 16.57 -1.51 -0.73
N THR A 40 17.53 -0.64 -0.44
CA THR A 40 18.93 -0.89 -0.80
C THR A 40 19.61 -1.93 0.09
N ARG A 41 19.18 -2.06 1.35
CA ARG A 41 19.71 -3.02 2.32
C ARG A 41 18.81 -3.19 3.53
N LEU A 42 19.00 -4.30 4.24
CA LEU A 42 18.48 -4.50 5.60
C LEU A 42 19.61 -4.41 6.64
N PRO A 43 19.29 -4.21 7.95
CA PRO A 43 20.31 -4.13 9.00
C PRO A 43 21.20 -5.37 9.10
N LYS A 44 20.64 -6.55 8.81
CA LYS A 44 21.40 -7.80 8.70
C LYS A 44 21.87 -7.93 7.25
N ALA A 45 23.18 -7.98 7.02
CA ALA A 45 23.78 -7.83 5.69
C ALA A 45 23.36 -8.91 4.66
N ASP A 46 23.04 -10.12 5.13
CA ASP A 46 22.60 -11.25 4.30
C ASP A 46 21.06 -11.37 4.21
N ALA A 47 20.32 -10.50 4.89
CA ALA A 47 18.86 -10.51 4.81
C ALA A 47 18.40 -9.82 3.52
N MET A 48 17.65 -10.56 2.71
CA MET A 48 17.09 -10.08 1.44
C MET A 48 15.63 -9.65 1.56
N VAL A 49 14.90 -10.15 2.55
CA VAL A 49 13.47 -9.84 2.72
C VAL A 49 13.15 -9.68 4.21
N ARG A 50 12.34 -8.67 4.54
CA ARG A 50 11.69 -8.51 5.85
C ARG A 50 10.18 -8.45 5.68
N TYR A 51 9.46 -9.10 6.59
CA TYR A 51 8.01 -9.04 6.67
C TYR A 51 7.58 -8.35 7.95
N ASP A 52 6.61 -7.46 7.80
CA ASP A 52 5.82 -6.94 8.90
C ASP A 52 4.36 -7.37 8.68
N VAL A 53 3.75 -8.01 9.68
CA VAL A 53 2.48 -8.70 9.53
C VAL A 53 1.58 -8.38 10.70
N ILE A 54 0.35 -7.99 10.37
CA ILE A 54 -0.75 -7.92 11.34
C ILE A 54 -1.62 -9.16 11.16
N ALA A 55 -1.86 -9.88 12.26
CA ALA A 55 -2.81 -10.97 12.34
C ALA A 55 -3.88 -10.63 13.39
N MET A 56 -5.11 -11.12 13.19
CA MET A 56 -6.24 -10.85 14.08
C MET A 56 -6.99 -12.15 14.38
N ARG A 57 -7.57 -12.21 15.58
CA ARG A 57 -8.38 -13.30 16.10
C ARG A 57 -9.47 -12.71 17.01
N GLY A 58 -10.61 -13.38 17.12
CA GLY A 58 -11.64 -13.02 18.09
C GLY A 58 -11.09 -13.10 19.51
N THR A 59 -11.67 -12.31 20.42
CA THR A 59 -11.33 -12.33 21.85
C THR A 59 -11.63 -13.68 22.50
N ASP A 60 -12.59 -14.41 21.94
CA ASP A 60 -12.95 -15.80 22.26
C ASP A 60 -12.01 -16.85 21.62
N GLY A 61 -11.00 -16.41 20.86
CA GLY A 61 -10.11 -17.30 20.13
C GLY A 61 -10.62 -17.75 18.76
N SER A 62 -11.82 -17.33 18.35
CA SER A 62 -12.40 -17.70 17.05
C SER A 62 -11.69 -17.02 15.88
N ARG A 63 -11.83 -17.62 14.69
CA ARG A 63 -11.37 -17.01 13.43
C ARG A 63 -12.38 -15.94 13.01
N LEU A 64 -11.91 -14.70 12.90
CA LEU A 64 -12.76 -13.61 12.41
C LEU A 64 -13.07 -13.78 10.91
N PRO A 65 -14.30 -13.45 10.47
CA PRO A 65 -14.64 -13.42 9.06
C PRO A 65 -13.80 -12.36 8.33
N ARG A 66 -13.59 -12.59 7.04
CA ARG A 66 -12.74 -11.74 6.19
C ARG A 66 -13.51 -11.37 4.94
N GLU A 67 -13.59 -10.08 4.67
CA GLU A 67 -14.24 -9.53 3.48
C GLU A 67 -13.20 -8.74 2.70
N GLY A 68 -12.91 -9.17 1.47
CA GLY A 68 -11.89 -8.55 0.62
C GLY A 68 -12.53 -7.90 -0.59
N VAL A 69 -11.99 -6.75 -0.99
CA VAL A 69 -12.53 -5.97 -2.12
C VAL A 69 -11.51 -5.80 -3.24
N TRP A 70 -12.04 -5.60 -4.43
CA TRP A 70 -11.28 -5.37 -5.66
C TRP A 70 -12.08 -4.39 -6.54
N PRO A 71 -11.86 -3.07 -6.37
CA PRO A 71 -12.65 -2.07 -7.09
C PRO A 71 -12.57 -2.24 -8.61
N THR A 72 -13.64 -1.88 -9.31
CA THR A 72 -13.65 -1.93 -10.78
C THR A 72 -12.71 -0.87 -11.37
N GLY A 73 -11.91 -1.26 -12.37
CA GLY A 73 -10.97 -0.34 -13.03
C GLY A 73 -9.85 0.15 -12.10
N HIS A 74 -9.55 -0.59 -11.05
CA HIS A 74 -8.42 -0.35 -10.16
C HIS A 74 -7.10 -0.75 -10.83
N TRP A 75 -5.99 -0.27 -10.27
CA TRP A 75 -4.68 -0.74 -10.68
C TRP A 75 -4.47 -2.21 -10.27
N ASP A 76 -3.59 -2.94 -10.96
CA ASP A 76 -3.27 -4.33 -10.62
C ASP A 76 -1.77 -4.60 -10.73
N TRP A 77 -1.31 -5.67 -10.08
CA TRP A 77 0.03 -6.21 -10.24
C TRP A 77 0.20 -6.84 -11.63
N PRO A 78 1.41 -6.83 -12.21
CA PRO A 78 1.71 -7.51 -13.48
C PRO A 78 1.64 -9.05 -13.39
N VAL A 79 1.36 -9.59 -12.21
CA VAL A 79 1.16 -11.01 -11.93
C VAL A 79 0.00 -11.20 -10.98
N HIS A 80 -0.69 -12.33 -11.12
CA HIS A 80 -1.74 -12.70 -10.17
C HIS A 80 -1.13 -13.02 -8.79
N LEU A 81 -1.59 -12.29 -7.77
CA LEU A 81 -1.28 -12.51 -6.37
C LEU A 81 -2.60 -12.68 -5.60
N PRO A 82 -2.66 -13.52 -4.55
CA PRO A 82 -3.89 -13.77 -3.80
C PRO A 82 -4.30 -12.57 -2.93
N TYR A 83 -3.65 -11.42 -3.04
CA TYR A 83 -3.88 -10.25 -2.20
C TYR A 83 -5.20 -9.56 -2.54
N ARG A 84 -5.56 -8.56 -1.73
CA ARG A 84 -6.72 -7.69 -1.96
C ARG A 84 -6.30 -6.23 -1.78
N HIS A 85 -6.91 -5.32 -2.55
CA HIS A 85 -6.67 -3.88 -2.35
C HIS A 85 -7.23 -3.37 -1.03
N GLY A 86 -8.28 -4.01 -0.51
CA GLY A 86 -8.80 -3.78 0.84
C GLY A 86 -9.27 -5.08 1.48
N LEU A 87 -9.09 -5.19 2.80
CA LEU A 87 -9.52 -6.35 3.59
C LEU A 87 -10.12 -5.88 4.92
N LYS A 88 -11.41 -6.15 5.13
CA LYS A 88 -12.13 -5.93 6.38
C LYS A 88 -12.12 -7.18 7.26
N VAL A 89 -11.78 -6.99 8.54
CA VAL A 89 -11.80 -8.03 9.58
C VAL A 89 -12.25 -7.42 10.91
N GLY A 90 -13.46 -7.76 11.36
CA GLY A 90 -14.13 -7.04 12.44
C GLY A 90 -14.39 -5.59 12.02
N ASP A 91 -14.06 -4.65 12.91
CA ASP A 91 -14.26 -3.21 12.67
C ASP A 91 -13.08 -2.55 11.93
N LEU A 92 -11.99 -3.28 11.69
CA LEU A 92 -10.80 -2.74 11.01
C LEU A 92 -10.79 -3.08 9.52
N ILE A 93 -10.37 -2.11 8.72
CA ILE A 93 -10.17 -2.23 7.28
C ILE A 93 -8.70 -1.93 6.98
N PHE A 94 -8.01 -2.90 6.39
CA PHE A 94 -6.62 -2.76 5.97
C PHE A 94 -6.58 -2.57 4.47
N LEU A 95 -5.95 -1.49 4.01
CA LEU A 95 -5.74 -1.27 2.58
C LEU A 95 -4.36 -1.76 2.19
N GLY A 96 -4.23 -2.32 0.98
CA GLY A 96 -2.94 -2.50 0.33
C GLY A 96 -2.31 -1.14 0.04
N GLY A 97 -1.00 -1.11 -0.23
CA GLY A 97 -0.35 0.14 -0.64
C GLY A 97 -0.98 0.64 -1.94
N GLN A 98 -1.57 1.82 -1.92
CA GLN A 98 -2.21 2.41 -3.08
C GLN A 98 -1.23 3.29 -3.85
N VAL A 99 -1.25 3.13 -5.16
CA VAL A 99 -0.21 3.61 -6.08
C VAL A 99 -0.83 4.22 -7.34
N SER A 100 -0.02 4.93 -8.12
CA SER A 100 -0.39 5.50 -9.42
C SER A 100 -0.03 4.57 -10.57
N LEU A 101 -0.78 3.47 -10.70
CA LEU A 101 -0.58 2.46 -11.74
C LEU A 101 -1.85 2.28 -12.59
N THR A 102 -1.70 1.73 -13.80
CA THR A 102 -2.81 1.28 -14.64
C THR A 102 -3.34 -0.09 -14.16
N PRO A 103 -4.50 -0.54 -14.65
CA PRO A 103 -4.99 -1.91 -14.43
C PRO A 103 -4.06 -3.02 -14.97
N THR A 104 -3.02 -2.67 -15.71
CA THR A 104 -2.02 -3.61 -16.23
C THR A 104 -0.65 -3.43 -15.55
N GLY A 105 -0.57 -2.63 -14.49
CA GLY A 105 0.66 -2.43 -13.71
C GLY A 105 1.66 -1.42 -14.29
N ALA A 106 1.26 -0.56 -15.24
CA ALA A 106 2.14 0.48 -15.77
C ALA A 106 2.05 1.77 -14.95
N VAL A 107 3.17 2.46 -14.72
CA VAL A 107 3.19 3.74 -13.97
C VAL A 107 2.48 4.86 -14.74
N ILE A 108 1.68 5.63 -14.01
CA ILE A 108 0.99 6.83 -14.49
C ILE A 108 1.69 8.07 -13.91
N ASP A 109 1.82 9.12 -14.71
CA ASP A 109 2.44 10.41 -14.33
C ASP A 109 3.90 10.29 -13.85
N PRO A 110 4.82 9.72 -14.66
CA PRO A 110 6.22 9.59 -14.28
C PRO A 110 6.85 10.97 -14.03
N GLY A 111 7.55 11.13 -12.91
CA GLY A 111 8.20 12.39 -12.54
C GLY A 111 7.31 13.40 -11.81
N ASP A 112 6.02 13.12 -11.60
CA ASP A 112 5.07 14.05 -10.97
C ASP A 112 4.52 13.49 -9.64
N VAL A 113 5.19 13.83 -8.53
CA VAL A 113 4.77 13.41 -7.18
C VAL A 113 3.34 13.87 -6.84
N PRO A 114 2.94 15.14 -7.05
CA PRO A 114 1.55 15.57 -6.85
C PRO A 114 0.52 14.74 -7.63
N ALA A 115 0.72 14.52 -8.93
CA ALA A 115 -0.23 13.78 -9.76
C ALA A 115 -0.34 12.32 -9.31
N GLN A 116 0.78 11.64 -9.08
CA GLN A 116 0.76 10.27 -8.54
C GLN A 116 0.10 10.20 -7.15
N THR A 117 0.26 11.24 -6.34
CA THR A 117 -0.41 11.32 -5.02
C THR A 117 -1.92 11.45 -5.19
N HIS A 118 -2.41 12.28 -6.10
CA HIS A 118 -3.84 12.39 -6.42
C HIS A 118 -4.43 11.05 -6.87
N THR A 119 -3.77 10.36 -7.80
CA THR A 119 -4.20 9.04 -8.28
C THR A 119 -4.24 8.02 -7.14
N SER A 120 -3.21 7.99 -6.29
CA SER A 120 -3.15 7.10 -5.12
C SER A 120 -4.28 7.39 -4.12
N MET A 121 -4.60 8.67 -3.88
CA MET A 121 -5.72 9.07 -3.02
C MET A 121 -7.08 8.70 -3.61
N GLN A 122 -7.28 8.87 -4.92
CA GLN A 122 -8.49 8.40 -5.61
C GLN A 122 -8.63 6.88 -5.52
N ASN A 123 -7.53 6.15 -5.61
CA ASN A 123 -7.52 4.70 -5.44
C ASN A 123 -7.89 4.31 -4.00
N ILE A 124 -7.38 5.01 -2.97
CA ILE A 124 -7.83 4.82 -1.59
C ILE A 124 -9.35 5.03 -1.47
N GLN A 125 -9.87 6.11 -2.08
CA GLN A 125 -11.31 6.40 -2.05
C GLN A 125 -12.14 5.26 -2.65
N LYS A 126 -11.75 4.72 -3.82
CA LYS A 126 -12.44 3.59 -4.45
C LYS A 126 -12.48 2.36 -3.52
N VAL A 127 -11.35 2.03 -2.88
CA VAL A 127 -11.28 0.90 -1.94
C VAL A 127 -12.18 1.11 -0.72
N LEU A 128 -12.21 2.33 -0.16
CA LEU A 128 -13.10 2.66 0.97
C LEU A 128 -14.58 2.56 0.59
N GLN A 129 -14.94 3.02 -0.61
CA GLN A 129 -16.31 3.00 -1.12
C GLN A 129 -16.88 1.58 -1.28
N GLU A 130 -16.05 0.59 -1.62
CA GLU A 130 -16.48 -0.83 -1.65
C GLU A 130 -16.95 -1.33 -0.29
N PHE A 131 -16.53 -0.69 0.82
CA PHE A 131 -17.02 -0.97 2.17
C PHE A 131 -18.08 0.03 2.66
N GLY A 132 -18.54 0.94 1.79
CA GLY A 132 -19.46 2.02 2.16
C GLY A 132 -18.81 3.13 3.01
N LEU A 133 -17.48 3.28 2.93
CA LEU A 133 -16.70 4.22 3.73
C LEU A 133 -16.13 5.37 2.88
N ASP A 134 -15.59 6.37 3.56
CA ASP A 134 -14.87 7.50 2.99
C ASP A 134 -13.63 7.87 3.83
N PHE A 135 -13.00 9.01 3.52
CA PHE A 135 -11.78 9.44 4.19
C PHE A 135 -11.95 9.76 5.69
N GLU A 136 -13.17 10.00 6.19
CA GLU A 136 -13.40 10.24 7.63
C GLU A 136 -13.13 8.97 8.46
N HIS A 137 -13.17 7.81 7.81
CA HIS A 137 -12.94 6.51 8.44
C HIS A 137 -11.45 6.14 8.50
N LEU A 138 -10.56 6.90 7.83
CA LEU A 138 -9.12 6.65 7.92
C LEU A 138 -8.62 7.05 9.30
N VAL A 139 -7.90 6.13 9.95
CA VAL A 139 -7.29 6.37 11.26
C VAL A 139 -5.77 6.46 11.20
N LYS A 140 -5.14 5.79 10.23
CA LYS A 140 -3.68 5.79 10.04
C LYS A 140 -3.31 5.83 8.57
N VAL A 141 -2.33 6.68 8.24
CA VAL A 141 -1.71 6.76 6.93
C VAL A 141 -0.18 6.69 7.06
N ASN A 142 0.45 5.87 6.24
CA ASN A 142 1.87 5.90 5.94
C ASN A 142 2.04 6.25 4.46
N SER A 143 2.89 7.22 4.14
CA SER A 143 3.26 7.52 2.76
C SER A 143 4.75 7.28 2.55
N PHE A 144 5.06 6.36 1.63
CA PHE A 144 6.42 6.05 1.21
C PHE A 144 6.68 6.80 -0.08
N TYR A 145 7.71 7.65 -0.10
CA TYR A 145 7.97 8.51 -1.25
C TYR A 145 9.42 8.41 -1.70
N ALA A 146 9.63 8.35 -3.00
CA ALA A 146 10.92 8.42 -3.66
C ALA A 146 11.04 9.71 -4.46
N GLY A 147 12.24 10.25 -4.56
CA GLY A 147 12.45 11.56 -5.19
C GLY A 147 13.74 12.22 -4.74
N GLU A 148 13.82 13.54 -4.91
CA GLU A 148 15.02 14.28 -4.56
C GLU A 148 15.28 14.27 -3.05
N LYS A 149 16.55 14.27 -2.67
CA LYS A 149 16.95 14.29 -1.25
C LYS A 149 16.54 15.63 -0.63
N GLY A 150 15.45 15.64 0.13
CA GLY A 150 14.98 16.84 0.82
C GLY A 150 13.58 16.72 1.40
N GLN A 151 13.07 17.84 1.93
CA GLN A 151 11.68 17.94 2.43
C GLN A 151 10.68 18.33 1.34
N GLU A 152 11.14 18.71 0.15
CA GLU A 152 10.26 19.27 -0.88
C GLU A 152 9.20 18.27 -1.35
N ASP A 153 9.62 17.04 -1.72
CA ASP A 153 8.68 16.02 -2.17
C ASP A 153 7.79 15.50 -1.04
N LEU A 154 8.28 15.53 0.21
CA LEU A 154 7.45 15.32 1.40
C LEU A 154 6.32 16.36 1.46
N LEU A 155 6.65 17.64 1.34
CA LEU A 155 5.67 18.73 1.43
C LEU A 155 4.67 18.67 0.27
N LYS A 156 5.13 18.40 -0.96
CA LYS A 156 4.26 18.24 -2.14
C LYS A 156 3.18 17.18 -1.92
N ASN A 157 3.55 15.96 -1.50
CA ASN A 157 2.55 14.91 -1.27
C ASN A 157 1.69 15.17 -0.03
N VAL A 158 2.26 15.74 1.05
CA VAL A 158 1.49 16.07 2.26
C VAL A 158 0.40 17.10 1.95
N SER A 159 0.72 18.16 1.21
CA SER A 159 -0.24 19.19 0.80
C SER A 159 -1.39 18.61 -0.03
N VAL A 160 -1.10 17.73 -0.98
CA VAL A 160 -2.13 17.03 -1.76
C VAL A 160 -3.04 16.19 -0.86
N ARG A 161 -2.45 15.33 -0.02
CA ARG A 161 -3.22 14.43 0.87
C ARG A 161 -4.10 15.20 1.86
N ALA A 162 -3.59 16.29 2.43
CA ALA A 162 -4.34 17.14 3.34
C ALA A 162 -5.63 17.69 2.72
N GLY A 163 -5.66 17.94 1.40
CA GLY A 163 -6.85 18.38 0.68
C GLY A 163 -7.98 17.34 0.59
N TYR A 164 -7.71 16.06 0.89
CA TYR A 164 -8.72 15.00 0.92
C TYR A 164 -9.32 14.77 2.31
N TYR A 165 -8.72 15.33 3.36
CA TYR A 165 -9.12 15.08 4.74
C TYR A 165 -10.03 16.20 5.28
N ARG A 166 -10.90 15.84 6.22
CA ARG A 166 -11.59 16.78 7.11
C ARG A 166 -10.91 16.76 8.47
N ASP A 167 -11.17 17.78 9.28
CA ASP A 167 -10.66 17.85 10.66
C ASP A 167 -11.59 17.07 11.61
N PRO A 168 -11.07 16.16 12.47
CA PRO A 168 -9.67 15.72 12.54
C PRO A 168 -9.32 14.72 11.42
N GLY A 169 -8.14 14.90 10.81
CA GLY A 169 -7.61 13.96 9.82
C GLY A 169 -6.91 12.75 10.46
N PRO A 170 -6.54 11.72 9.66
CA PRO A 170 -5.82 10.56 10.17
C PRO A 170 -4.43 10.93 10.69
N VAL A 171 -3.89 10.13 11.63
CA VAL A 171 -2.46 10.25 11.96
C VAL A 171 -1.61 9.83 10.77
N SER A 172 -0.62 10.66 10.42
CA SER A 172 0.14 10.54 9.17
C SER A 172 1.64 10.43 9.42
N THR A 173 2.32 9.58 8.66
CA THR A 173 3.78 9.42 8.67
C THR A 173 4.29 9.40 7.24
N GLY A 174 5.26 10.27 6.93
CA GLY A 174 5.98 10.27 5.64
C GLY A 174 7.35 9.64 5.79
N ILE A 175 7.70 8.70 4.91
CA ILE A 175 8.94 7.93 4.99
C ILE A 175 9.67 8.02 3.64
N PRO A 176 10.87 8.63 3.58
CA PRO A 176 11.63 8.72 2.34
C PRO A 176 12.27 7.38 1.97
N PHE A 177 12.27 7.09 0.67
CA PHE A 177 12.88 5.92 0.04
C PHE A 177 13.79 6.36 -1.10
N GLU A 178 14.77 5.52 -1.45
CA GLU A 178 15.65 5.79 -2.60
C GLU A 178 14.93 5.54 -3.93
N TYR A 179 14.08 4.53 -3.96
CA TYR A 179 13.19 4.15 -5.06
C TYR A 179 12.05 3.28 -4.49
N LEU A 180 10.98 3.09 -5.26
CA LEU A 180 9.85 2.21 -4.92
C LEU A 180 9.84 0.97 -5.84
N ALA A 181 8.79 0.15 -5.74
CA ALA A 181 8.73 -1.17 -6.38
C ALA A 181 8.66 -1.16 -7.92
N TYR A 182 8.47 0.00 -8.53
CA TYR A 182 8.44 0.17 -9.98
C TYR A 182 9.31 1.35 -10.37
N LYS A 183 9.98 1.24 -11.51
CA LYS A 183 10.66 2.37 -12.13
C LYS A 183 9.66 3.52 -12.34
N ASP A 184 10.08 4.74 -12.01
CA ASP A 184 9.29 5.98 -12.11
C ASP A 184 8.10 6.10 -11.14
N MET A 185 7.90 5.13 -10.24
CA MET A 185 6.95 5.23 -9.15
C MET A 185 7.55 6.04 -8.00
N LEU A 186 6.83 7.08 -7.57
CA LEU A 186 7.34 8.08 -6.62
C LEU A 186 6.58 8.12 -5.30
N ILE A 187 5.39 7.51 -5.23
CA ILE A 187 4.57 7.48 -4.02
C ILE A 187 3.80 6.15 -3.89
N GLU A 188 3.78 5.62 -2.68
CA GLU A 188 2.88 4.54 -2.24
C GLU A 188 2.25 4.92 -0.91
N ILE A 189 0.93 4.72 -0.78
CA ILE A 189 0.19 5.12 0.42
C ILE A 189 -0.48 3.91 1.06
N ASP A 190 -0.09 3.61 2.29
CA ASP A 190 -0.57 2.52 3.13
C ASP A 190 -1.52 3.05 4.21
N CYS A 191 -2.71 2.47 4.30
CA CYS A 191 -3.80 3.00 5.13
C CYS A 191 -4.46 1.93 6.00
N ILE A 192 -4.93 2.36 7.17
CA ILE A 192 -5.88 1.62 8.01
C ILE A 192 -7.10 2.51 8.23
N ALA A 193 -8.28 1.94 8.04
CA ALA A 193 -9.56 2.54 8.33
C ALA A 193 -10.31 1.72 9.39
N MET A 194 -11.36 2.30 9.96
CA MET A 194 -12.19 1.64 10.97
C MET A 194 -13.67 2.08 10.84
N VAL A 195 -14.59 1.18 11.20
CA VAL A 195 -16.04 1.46 11.35
C VAL A 195 -16.48 1.57 12.80
#